data_AF-A0A8J8DB72-F1
#
_entry.id   AF-A0A8J8DB72-F1
#
_cell.length_a   1.000
_cell.length_b   1.000
_cell.length_c   1.000
_cell.angle_alpha   90.00
_cell.angle_beta   90.00
_cell.angle_gamma   90.00
#
_symmetry.space_group_name_H-M   'P 1'
#
loop_
_entity.id
_entity.type
_entity.pdbx_description
1 polymer ?
#
loop_
_entity_poly.entity_id
_entity_poly.type
_entity_poly.pdbx_seq_one_letter_code
_entity_poly.pdbx_strand_id
1 'polypeptide(L)'
;MDENRVLLNYYLFTVPHITVLAGAVLGLLLLLKIDIKKALGIFAVFYGSMLTILALMVRAYFSKLALYKVSLIVFFGFTLLGVVLLLT
;
A
#
# COMPACT_ATOMS: atom_id res chain seq x y z
N MET A 1 -24.90 -11.00 3.60
CA MET A 1 -24.07 -10.05 2.82
C MET A 1 -22.82 -10.79 2.38
N ASP A 2 -22.37 -10.60 1.15
CA ASP A 2 -21.14 -11.23 0.64
C ASP A 2 -19.92 -10.53 1.27
N GLU A 3 -19.22 -11.23 2.17
CA GLU A 3 -18.09 -10.66 2.93
C GLU A 3 -16.98 -10.12 2.01
N ASN A 4 -16.80 -10.72 0.83
CA ASN A 4 -15.87 -10.21 -0.19
C ASN A 4 -16.27 -8.82 -0.68
N ARG A 5 -17.57 -8.58 -0.89
CA ARG A 5 -18.06 -7.25 -1.32
C ARG A 5 -17.84 -6.20 -0.24
N VAL A 6 -18.00 -6.57 1.03
CA VAL A 6 -17.75 -5.65 2.16
C VAL A 6 -16.27 -5.25 2.20
N LEU A 7 -15.36 -6.23 2.11
CA LEU A 7 -13.93 -5.99 2.07
C LEU A 7 -13.52 -5.16 0.85
N LEU A 8 -14.05 -5.47 -0.32
CA LEU A 8 -13.79 -4.73 -1.55
C LEU A 8 -14.26 -3.27 -1.43
N ASN A 9 -15.47 -3.04 -0.94
CA ASN A 9 -15.98 -1.68 -0.72
C ASN A 9 -15.09 -0.92 0.27
N TYR A 10 -14.67 -1.55 1.36
CA TYR A 10 -13.76 -0.94 2.33
C TYR A 10 -12.44 -0.50 1.69
N TYR A 11 -11.84 -1.36 0.85
CA TYR A 11 -10.64 -1.01 0.09
C TYR A 11 -10.91 0.10 -0.93
N LEU A 12 -12.01 0.05 -1.66
CA LEU A 12 -12.38 1.08 -2.64
C LEU A 12 -12.55 2.46 -1.99
N PHE A 13 -13.07 2.52 -0.77
CA PHE A 13 -13.18 3.79 -0.04
C PHE A 13 -11.84 4.25 0.52
N THR A 14 -11.00 3.35 1.03
CA THR A 14 -9.80 3.77 1.80
C THR A 14 -8.54 3.90 0.96
N VAL A 15 -8.31 2.99 0.01
CA VAL A 15 -7.10 2.94 -0.81
C VAL A 15 -6.85 4.26 -1.57
N PRO A 16 -7.85 4.89 -2.22
CA PRO A 16 -7.62 6.15 -2.95
C PRO A 16 -7.05 7.27 -2.05
N HIS A 17 -7.46 7.35 -0.79
CA HIS A 17 -6.97 8.36 0.16
C HIS A 17 -5.49 8.13 0.48
N ILE A 18 -5.11 6.86 0.67
CA ILE A 18 -3.71 6.46 0.87
C ILE A 18 -2.89 6.75 -0.39
N THR A 19 -3.44 6.48 -1.58
CA THR A 19 -2.78 6.74 -2.86
C THR A 19 -2.52 8.23 -3.08
N VAL A 20 -3.48 9.10 -2.78
CA VAL A 20 -3.32 10.56 -2.89
C VAL A 20 -2.22 11.04 -1.95
N LEU A 21 -2.22 10.57 -0.70
CA LEU A 21 -1.18 10.92 0.28
C LEU A 21 0.20 10.47 -0.19
N ALA A 22 0.36 9.21 -0.58
CA ALA A 22 1.63 8.69 -1.07
C ALA A 22 2.08 9.39 -2.36
N GLY A 23 1.16 9.71 -3.26
CA GLY A 23 1.42 10.49 -4.47
C GLY A 23 1.91 11.90 -4.15
N ALA A 24 1.35 12.56 -3.14
CA ALA A 24 1.83 13.85 -2.66
C ALA A 24 3.26 13.76 -2.12
N VAL A 25 3.58 12.72 -1.33
CA VAL A 25 4.95 12.45 -0.86
C VAL A 25 5.90 12.26 -2.05
N LEU A 26 5.54 11.44 -3.04
CA LEU A 26 6.36 11.24 -4.24
C LEU A 26 6.58 12.56 -5.00
N GLY A 27 5.51 13.34 -5.20
CA GLY A 27 5.60 14.65 -5.85
C GLY A 27 6.57 15.59 -5.13
N LEU A 28 6.52 15.64 -3.80
CA LEU A 28 7.46 16.42 -2.99
C LEU A 28 8.90 15.94 -3.16
N LEU A 29 9.15 14.63 -3.12
CA LEU A 29 10.51 14.07 -3.31
C LEU A 29 11.09 14.45 -4.68
N LEU A 30 10.25 14.41 -5.73
CA LEU A 30 10.65 14.81 -7.08
C LEU A 30 10.92 16.32 -7.19
N LEU A 31 10.10 17.15 -6.54
CA LEU A 31 10.33 18.61 -6.47
C LEU A 31 11.65 18.96 -5.76
N LEU A 32 12.02 18.17 -4.74
CA LEU A 32 13.30 18.28 -4.04
C LEU A 32 14.50 17.74 -4.85
N LYS A 33 14.28 17.31 -6.11
CA LYS A 33 15.31 16.73 -6.99
C LYS A 33 16.00 15.51 -6.40
N ILE A 34 15.29 14.74 -5.58
CA ILE A 34 15.79 13.45 -5.11
C ILE A 34 15.88 12.51 -6.31
N ASP A 35 16.93 11.68 -6.33
CA ASP A 35 17.11 10.66 -7.36
C ASP A 35 15.83 9.82 -7.52
N ILE A 36 15.42 9.61 -8.78
CA ILE A 36 14.14 8.97 -9.12
C ILE A 36 14.05 7.56 -8.50
N LYS A 37 15.15 6.78 -8.47
CA LYS A 37 15.13 5.44 -7.88
C LYS A 37 14.86 5.52 -6.38
N LYS A 38 15.53 6.44 -5.68
CA LYS A 38 15.31 6.66 -4.24
C LYS A 38 13.90 7.17 -3.96
N ALA A 39 13.40 8.11 -4.76
CA ALA A 39 12.04 8.64 -4.61
C ALA A 39 10.97 7.55 -4.79
N LEU A 40 11.11 6.70 -5.82
CA LEU A 40 10.24 5.56 -6.05
C LEU A 40 10.35 4.50 -4.94
N GLY A 41 11.55 4.25 -4.43
CA GLY A 41 11.78 3.36 -3.29
C GLY A 41 11.07 3.86 -2.03
N ILE A 42 11.25 5.14 -1.67
CA ILE A 42 10.56 5.76 -0.52
C ILE A 42 9.05 5.69 -0.71
N PHE A 43 8.56 6.04 -1.90
CA PHE A 43 7.14 5.96 -2.23
C PHE A 43 6.60 4.54 -2.07
N ALA A 44 7.29 3.53 -2.59
CA ALA A 44 6.82 2.15 -2.54
C ALA A 44 6.81 1.58 -1.12
N VAL A 45 7.83 1.89 -0.31
CA VAL A 45 7.84 1.53 1.13
C VAL A 45 6.71 2.24 1.87
N PHE A 46 6.56 3.54 1.68
CA PHE A 46 5.54 4.33 2.36
C PHE A 46 4.13 3.86 1.98
N TYR A 47 3.82 3.79 0.69
CA TYR A 47 2.51 3.35 0.19
C TYR A 47 2.22 1.89 0.58
N GLY A 48 3.16 0.98 0.35
CA GLY A 48 3.01 -0.43 0.67
C GLY A 48 2.80 -0.68 2.16
N SER A 49 3.51 0.05 3.02
CA SER A 49 3.35 -0.07 4.47
C SER A 49 1.98 0.41 4.93
N MET A 50 1.48 1.53 4.40
CA MET A 50 0.12 2.01 4.69
C MET A 50 -0.95 1.00 4.25
N LEU A 51 -0.83 0.42 3.06
CA LEU A 51 -1.73 -0.64 2.60
C LEU A 51 -1.64 -1.91 3.46
N THR A 52 -0.44 -2.25 3.91
CA THR A 52 -0.25 -3.39 4.82
C THR A 52 -0.92 -3.14 6.17
N ILE A 53 -0.78 -1.93 6.72
CA ILE A 53 -1.48 -1.51 7.95
C ILE A 53 -3.00 -1.60 7.74
N LEU A 54 -3.51 -1.12 6.60
CA LEU A 54 -4.93 -1.22 6.25
C LEU A 54 -5.41 -2.67 6.28
N ALA A 55 -4.68 -3.59 5.64
CA ALA A 55 -4.99 -5.02 5.68
C ALA A 55 -4.93 -5.58 7.11
N LEU A 56 -3.92 -5.22 7.90
CA LEU A 56 -3.80 -5.66 9.29
C LEU A 56 -4.97 -5.18 10.17
N MET A 57 -5.50 -3.97 9.95
CA MET A 57 -6.66 -3.46 10.67
C MET A 57 -7.92 -4.30 10.42
N VAL A 58 -8.11 -4.77 9.19
CA VAL A 58 -9.28 -5.58 8.82
C VAL A 58 -9.08 -7.08 9.02
N ARG A 59 -7.88 -7.50 9.46
CA ARG A 59 -7.52 -8.92 9.69
C ARG A 59 -8.50 -9.63 10.60
N ALA A 60 -8.90 -9.01 11.71
CA ALA A 60 -9.77 -9.64 12.71
C ALA A 60 -11.13 -10.06 12.11
N TYR A 61 -11.62 -9.32 11.12
CA TYR A 61 -12.92 -9.54 10.51
C TYR A 61 -12.86 -10.38 9.24
N PHE A 62 -11.77 -10.31 8.47
CA PHE A 62 -11.72 -10.88 7.11
C PHE A 62 -10.60 -11.90 6.87
N SER A 63 -9.89 -12.35 7.92
CA SER A 63 -8.72 -13.25 7.82
C SER A 63 -8.95 -14.56 7.04
N LYS A 64 -10.19 -15.06 7.00
CA LYS A 64 -10.53 -16.32 6.31
C LYS A 64 -10.69 -16.16 4.80
N LEU A 65 -10.91 -14.94 4.29
CA LEU A 65 -11.18 -14.70 2.88
C LEU A 65 -9.92 -14.80 2.03
N ALA A 66 -10.04 -15.43 0.87
CA ALA A 66 -8.95 -15.52 -0.11
C ALA A 66 -8.54 -14.12 -0.60
N LEU A 67 -9.50 -13.23 -0.83
CA LEU A 67 -9.25 -11.86 -1.27
C LEU A 67 -8.36 -11.10 -0.27
N TYR A 68 -8.64 -11.23 1.04
CA TYR A 68 -7.79 -10.66 2.08
C TYR A 68 -6.34 -11.17 2.01
N LYS A 69 -6.14 -12.49 1.88
CA LYS A 69 -4.80 -13.09 1.84
C LYS A 69 -4.01 -12.62 0.62
N VAL A 70 -4.65 -12.57 -0.55
CA VAL A 70 -4.02 -12.08 -1.78
C VAL A 70 -3.67 -10.60 -1.64
N SER A 71 -4.59 -9.77 -1.16
CA SER A 71 -4.31 -8.35 -0.93
C SER A 71 -3.15 -8.14 0.03
N LEU A 72 -3.11 -8.86 1.15
CA LEU A 72 -2.02 -8.76 2.13
C LEU A 72 -0.66 -9.09 1.51
N ILE A 73 -0.58 -10.16 0.73
CA ILE A 73 0.66 -10.56 0.04
C ILE A 73 1.10 -9.48 -0.95
N VAL A 74 0.16 -8.93 -1.74
CA VAL A 74 0.45 -7.87 -2.70
C VAL A 74 0.93 -6.60 -1.99
N PHE A 75 0.25 -6.18 -0.93
CA PHE A 75 0.60 -4.95 -0.19
C PHE A 75 1.95 -5.07 0.52
N PHE A 76 2.21 -6.22 1.15
CA PHE A 76 3.49 -6.49 1.77
C PHE A 76 4.60 -6.63 0.73
N GLY A 77 4.34 -7.33 -0.38
CA GLY A 77 5.27 -7.45 -1.50
C GLY A 77 5.64 -6.10 -2.11
N PHE A 78 4.68 -5.17 -2.21
CA PHE A 78 4.95 -3.81 -2.66
C PHE A 78 5.90 -3.06 -1.72
N THR A 79 5.73 -3.25 -0.41
CA THR A 79 6.65 -2.70 0.60
C THR A 79 8.06 -3.25 0.41
N LEU A 80 8.20 -4.57 0.24
CA LEU A 80 9.49 -5.22 0.02
C LEU A 80 10.16 -4.74 -1.27
N LEU A 81 9.40 -4.58 -2.36
CA LEU A 81 9.92 -4.00 -3.60
C LEU A 81 10.49 -2.60 -3.38
N GLY A 82 9.83 -1.76 -2.58
CA GLY A 82 10.34 -0.46 -2.19
C GLY A 82 11.66 -0.55 -1.42
N VAL A 83 11.78 -1.50 -0.49
CA VAL A 83 13.03 -1.72 0.25
C VAL A 83 14.16 -2.14 -0.69
N VAL A 84 13.89 -3.05 -1.63
CA VAL A 84 14.88 -3.48 -2.64
C VAL A 84 15.34 -2.31 -3.50
N LEU A 85 14.42 -1.44 -3.94
CA LEU A 85 14.75 -0.23 -4.71
C LEU A 85 15.61 0.76 -3.92
N LEU A 86 15.49 0.81 -2.60
CA LEU A 86 16.33 1.68 -1.75
C LEU A 86 17.73 1.13 -1.51
N LEU A 87 17.88 -0.19 -1.58
CA LEU A 87 19.16 -0.88 -1.37
C LEU A 87 19.99 -1.03 -2.65
N THR A 88 19.41 -0.73 -3.82
CA THR A 88 20.04 -0.84 -5.15
C THR A 88 20.46 0.52 -5.67
#